data_AF-A0A8T4GB78-F1
#
_entry.id   AF-A0A8T4GB78-F1
#
_cell.length_a   1.000
_cell.length_b   1.000
_cell.length_c   1.000
_cell.angle_alpha   90.00
_cell.angle_beta   90.00
_cell.angle_gamma   90.00
#
_symmetry.space_group_name_H-M   'P 1'
#
loop_
_entity.id
_entity.type
_entity.pdbx_description
1 polymer ?
#
loop_
_entity_poly.entity_id
_entity_poly.type
_entity_poly.pdbx_seq_one_letter_code
_entity_poly.pdbx_strand_id
1 'polypeptide(L)'
;MKKISSGEQCIYSNFWVWAVFEDLALLGRLDAIVFEGGKAKYIIELKTSRKGLGIFEDAIVQAQVYGLCIESMGFDCSELKLVIVKVKSELVDEISPDKVKKIIIAGLLKNKVKELEKMFSRRLRVHIEDYDRKLVEEKLEFIKDYWLELRGPHPSNNPNKCKSCYYRDLCPYG
;
A
#
# COMPACT_ATOMS: atom_id res chain seq x y z
N MET A 1 -24.01 10.48 5.17
CA MET A 1 -22.62 10.39 4.71
C MET A 1 -22.00 11.77 4.89
N LYS A 2 -20.91 11.91 5.64
CA LYS A 2 -20.25 13.22 5.82
C LYS A 2 -19.57 13.62 4.52
N LYS A 3 -19.47 14.93 4.25
CA LYS A 3 -18.77 15.46 3.06
C LYS A 3 -17.30 15.62 3.43
N ILE A 4 -16.38 15.22 2.54
CA ILE A 4 -14.93 15.44 2.73
C ILE A 4 -14.64 16.92 2.97
N SER A 5 -15.34 17.81 2.25
CA SER A 5 -15.20 19.26 2.38
C SER A 5 -15.74 19.86 3.68
N SER A 6 -16.41 19.09 4.56
CA SER A 6 -16.85 19.61 5.86
C SER A 6 -15.71 19.76 6.86
N GLY A 7 -14.50 19.29 6.54
CA GLY A 7 -13.35 19.28 7.44
C GLY A 7 -13.43 18.24 8.56
N GLU A 8 -14.58 17.59 8.73
CA GLU A 8 -14.77 16.53 9.70
C GLU A 8 -14.08 15.24 9.26
N GLN A 9 -13.70 14.42 10.25
CA GLN A 9 -13.15 13.11 9.97
C GLN A 9 -14.16 12.22 9.22
N CYS A 10 -13.75 11.71 8.07
CA CYS A 10 -14.54 10.84 7.21
C CYS A 10 -13.76 9.56 6.90
N ILE A 11 -14.45 8.42 6.91
CA ILE A 11 -13.86 7.12 6.58
C ILE A 11 -14.69 6.54 5.44
N TYR A 12 -14.01 6.14 4.37
CA TYR A 12 -14.63 5.44 3.25
C TYR A 12 -13.95 4.08 3.09
N SER A 13 -14.73 3.05 2.77
CA SER A 13 -14.26 1.70 2.49
C SER A 13 -14.60 1.32 1.07
N ASN A 14 -13.81 0.44 0.45
CA ASN A 14 -13.98 0.04 -0.96
C ASN A 14 -13.98 1.25 -1.92
N PHE A 15 -13.09 2.22 -1.68
CA PHE A 15 -13.04 3.48 -2.42
C PHE A 15 -12.32 3.28 -3.76
N TRP A 16 -12.98 3.61 -4.87
CA TRP A 16 -12.39 3.50 -6.20
C TRP A 16 -11.43 4.66 -6.46
N VAL A 17 -10.28 4.35 -7.04
CA VAL A 17 -9.24 5.31 -7.39
C VAL A 17 -8.76 5.09 -8.80
N TRP A 18 -8.33 6.17 -9.44
CA TRP A 18 -7.76 6.10 -10.76
C TRP A 18 -6.76 7.23 -10.99
N ALA A 19 -5.86 7.01 -11.94
CA ALA A 19 -4.97 8.01 -12.51
C ALA A 19 -4.56 7.60 -13.92
N VAL A 20 -4.00 8.56 -14.64
CA VAL A 20 -3.21 8.30 -15.84
C VAL A 20 -1.77 8.69 -15.51
N PHE A 21 -0.86 7.72 -15.60
CA PHE A 21 0.57 7.95 -15.50
C PHE A 21 1.16 7.76 -16.90
N GLU A 22 1.54 8.86 -17.54
CA GLU A 22 1.88 8.91 -18.97
C GLU A 22 0.78 8.31 -19.85
N ASP A 23 0.98 7.11 -20.39
CA ASP A 23 0.05 6.35 -21.23
C ASP A 23 -0.60 5.16 -20.48
N LEU A 24 -0.25 4.95 -19.21
CA LEU A 24 -0.80 3.88 -18.38
C LEU A 24 -2.02 4.35 -17.58
N ALA A 25 -3.15 3.67 -17.81
CA ALA A 25 -4.33 3.80 -16.96
C ALA A 25 -4.15 2.98 -15.68
N LEU A 26 -4.12 3.66 -14.54
CA LEU A 26 -4.03 3.06 -13.21
C LEU A 26 -5.44 3.04 -12.60
N LEU A 27 -5.92 1.86 -12.23
CA LEU A 27 -7.26 1.65 -11.67
C LEU A 27 -7.17 0.74 -10.46
N GLY A 28 -7.90 1.07 -9.39
CA GLY A 28 -7.89 0.23 -8.20
C GLY A 28 -8.99 0.55 -7.19
N ARG A 29 -9.06 -0.29 -6.17
CA ARG A 29 -10.02 -0.14 -5.07
C ARG A 29 -9.30 -0.24 -3.74
N LEU A 30 -9.36 0.83 -2.96
CA LEU A 30 -8.79 0.89 -1.62
C LEU A 30 -9.65 0.09 -0.64
N ASP A 31 -8.99 -0.59 0.29
CA ASP A 31 -9.67 -1.22 1.41
C ASP A 31 -10.33 -0.18 2.33
N ALA A 32 -9.62 0.89 2.66
CA ALA A 32 -10.16 2.09 3.27
C ALA A 32 -9.29 3.34 3.03
N ILE A 33 -9.94 4.51 3.10
CA ILE A 33 -9.29 5.82 3.15
C ILE A 33 -9.89 6.65 4.28
N VAL A 34 -9.04 7.41 4.96
CA VAL A 34 -9.43 8.34 6.03
C VAL A 34 -9.11 9.75 5.58
N PHE A 35 -10.11 10.61 5.62
CA PHE A 35 -9.96 12.05 5.47
C PHE A 35 -10.12 12.74 6.81
N GLU A 36 -9.33 13.79 7.04
CA GLU A 36 -9.43 14.64 8.24
C GLU A 36 -9.02 16.07 7.85
N GLY A 37 -9.77 17.08 8.30
CA GLY A 37 -9.48 18.46 7.93
C GLY A 37 -9.59 18.75 6.44
N GLY A 38 -10.32 17.92 5.68
CA GLY A 38 -10.42 18.01 4.22
C GLY A 38 -9.25 17.37 3.45
N LYS A 39 -8.25 16.80 4.15
CA LYS A 39 -7.07 16.17 3.56
C LYS A 39 -7.13 14.65 3.61
N ALA A 40 -6.48 13.98 2.67
CA ALA A 40 -6.26 12.54 2.74
C ALA A 40 -5.19 12.25 3.80
N LYS A 41 -5.55 11.52 4.86
CA LYS A 41 -4.68 11.26 6.01
C LYS A 41 -4.11 9.85 6.00
N TYR A 42 -4.94 8.85 5.71
CA TYR A 42 -4.52 7.45 5.66
C TYR A 42 -5.12 6.73 4.47
N ILE A 43 -4.30 6.06 3.67
CA ILE A 43 -4.72 4.91 2.85
C ILE A 43 -4.43 3.65 3.66
N ILE A 44 -5.40 2.75 3.73
CA ILE A 44 -5.27 1.52 4.50
C ILE A 44 -5.51 0.34 3.56
N GLU A 45 -4.51 -0.53 3.45
CA GLU A 45 -4.55 -1.78 2.67
C GLU A 45 -4.42 -2.98 3.61
N LEU A 46 -5.41 -3.88 3.59
CA LEU A 46 -5.44 -5.07 4.42
C LEU A 46 -5.00 -6.29 3.62
N LYS A 47 -3.91 -6.93 4.06
CA LYS A 47 -3.42 -8.18 3.50
C LYS A 47 -3.57 -9.30 4.52
N THR A 48 -4.22 -10.38 4.13
CA THR A 48 -4.30 -11.59 4.95
C THR A 48 -3.10 -12.51 4.67
N SER A 49 -2.79 -13.41 5.60
CA SER A 49 -1.72 -14.41 5.46
C SER A 49 -1.92 -15.56 6.43
N ARG A 50 -1.77 -16.80 5.96
CA ARG A 50 -1.64 -17.98 6.83
C ARG A 50 -0.22 -18.16 7.36
N LYS A 51 0.78 -17.67 6.62
CA LYS A 51 2.21 -17.86 6.90
C LYS A 51 2.74 -16.72 7.79
N GLY A 52 3.71 -15.95 7.28
CA GLY A 52 4.33 -14.85 8.02
C GLY A 52 3.57 -13.53 7.89
N LEU A 53 3.95 -12.59 8.78
CA LEU A 53 3.56 -11.19 8.74
C LEU A 53 4.64 -10.29 8.11
N GLY A 54 5.45 -10.86 7.21
CA GLY A 54 6.35 -10.06 6.38
C GLY A 54 5.53 -9.16 5.45
N ILE A 55 5.92 -7.89 5.37
CA ILE A 55 5.42 -6.97 4.34
C ILE A 55 6.30 -7.18 3.13
N PHE A 56 5.66 -7.45 2.00
CA PHE A 56 6.33 -7.61 0.72
C PHE A 56 6.30 -6.27 -0.03
N GLU A 57 7.32 -6.03 -0.87
CA GLU A 57 7.49 -4.78 -1.61
C GLU A 57 6.30 -4.48 -2.53
N ASP A 58 5.65 -5.50 -3.11
CA ASP A 58 4.47 -5.35 -3.95
C ASP A 58 3.29 -4.69 -3.21
N ALA A 59 3.10 -5.01 -1.93
CA ALA A 59 2.07 -4.38 -1.10
C ALA A 59 2.38 -2.91 -0.81
N ILE A 60 3.67 -2.56 -0.67
CA ILE A 60 4.12 -1.18 -0.49
C ILE A 60 3.87 -0.41 -1.79
N VAL A 61 4.35 -0.92 -2.93
CA VAL A 61 4.15 -0.36 -4.26
C VAL A 61 2.66 -0.16 -4.55
N GLN A 62 1.81 -1.12 -4.23
CA GLN A 62 0.36 -0.98 -4.42
C GLN A 62 -0.21 0.21 -3.64
N ALA A 63 0.16 0.37 -2.37
CA ALA A 63 -0.30 1.50 -1.56
C ALA A 63 0.24 2.84 -2.08
N GLN A 64 1.47 2.85 -2.58
CA GLN A 64 2.11 4.01 -3.22
C GLN A 64 1.36 4.44 -4.48
N VAL A 65 1.05 3.51 -5.38
CA VAL A 65 0.24 3.75 -6.59
C VAL A 65 -1.14 4.31 -6.22
N TYR A 66 -1.75 3.78 -5.17
CA TYR A 66 -3.01 4.32 -4.65
C TYR A 66 -2.88 5.76 -4.14
N GLY A 67 -1.77 6.11 -3.50
CA GLY A 67 -1.47 7.51 -3.12
C GLY A 67 -1.43 8.43 -4.35
N LEU A 68 -0.75 8.00 -5.41
CA LEU A 68 -0.71 8.73 -6.69
C LEU A 68 -2.10 8.90 -7.30
N CYS A 69 -2.92 7.86 -7.28
CA CYS A 69 -4.29 7.95 -7.79
C CYS A 69 -5.12 8.95 -7.00
N ILE A 70 -5.06 8.93 -5.66
CA ILE A 70 -5.79 9.88 -4.82
C ILE A 70 -5.32 11.31 -5.08
N GLU A 71 -4.02 11.56 -5.14
CA GLU A 71 -3.49 12.89 -5.44
C GLU A 71 -3.94 13.37 -6.83
N SER A 72 -3.88 12.49 -7.84
CA SER A 72 -4.30 12.79 -9.22
C SER A 72 -5.79 13.08 -9.36
N MET A 73 -6.62 12.52 -8.46
CA MET A 73 -8.05 12.86 -8.35
C MET A 73 -8.29 14.24 -7.72
N GLY A 74 -7.24 14.96 -7.32
CA GLY A 74 -7.30 16.32 -6.79
C GLY A 74 -7.44 16.42 -5.28
N PHE A 75 -7.19 15.35 -4.53
CA PHE A 75 -7.19 15.40 -3.08
C PHE A 75 -5.86 15.93 -2.54
N ASP A 76 -5.92 16.69 -1.43
CA ASP A 76 -4.73 17.13 -0.71
C ASP A 76 -4.09 15.93 0.04
N CYS A 77 -2.90 15.55 -0.42
CA CYS A 77 -2.11 14.43 0.11
C CYS A 77 -0.89 14.89 0.94
N SER A 78 -0.82 16.17 1.35
CA SER A 78 0.35 16.72 2.05
C SER A 78 0.73 16.00 3.35
N GLU A 79 -0.22 15.27 3.94
CA GLU A 79 -0.08 14.53 5.19
C GLU A 79 -0.42 13.04 5.03
N LEU A 80 -0.50 12.57 3.79
CA LEU A 80 -0.94 11.21 3.48
C LEU A 80 0.07 10.19 3.98
N LYS A 81 -0.40 9.27 4.82
CA LYS A 81 0.35 8.08 5.23
C LYS A 81 -0.24 6.83 4.58
N LEU A 82 0.65 5.96 4.12
CA LEU A 82 0.32 4.67 3.54
C LEU A 82 0.40 3.60 4.62
N VAL A 83 -0.72 2.95 4.92
CA VAL A 83 -0.83 1.97 5.99
C VAL A 83 -1.09 0.58 5.41
N ILE A 84 -0.07 -0.27 5.42
CA ILE A 84 -0.22 -1.68 5.05
C ILE A 84 -0.39 -2.50 6.33
N VAL A 85 -1.52 -3.19 6.43
CA VAL A 85 -1.85 -4.07 7.55
C VAL A 85 -1.72 -5.50 7.09
N LYS A 86 -0.78 -6.25 7.67
CA LYS A 86 -0.70 -7.70 7.49
C LYS A 86 -1.35 -8.37 8.69
N VAL A 87 -2.35 -9.20 8.41
CA VAL A 87 -3.11 -9.90 9.45
C VAL A 87 -3.12 -11.40 9.18
N LYS A 88 -3.06 -12.18 10.25
CA LYS A 88 -3.26 -13.63 10.20
C LYS A 88 -4.69 -13.93 9.77
N SER A 89 -4.86 -14.84 8.81
CA SER A 89 -6.19 -15.26 8.34
C SER A 89 -7.05 -15.75 9.50
N GLU A 90 -6.47 -16.47 10.45
CA GLU A 90 -7.17 -16.96 11.65
C GLU A 90 -7.83 -15.83 12.46
N LEU A 91 -7.15 -14.68 12.62
CA LEU A 91 -7.73 -13.53 13.31
C LEU A 91 -8.88 -12.92 12.51
N VAL A 92 -8.78 -12.87 11.18
CA VAL A 92 -9.86 -12.37 10.32
C VAL A 92 -11.07 -13.29 10.40
N ASP A 93 -10.88 -14.60 10.47
CA ASP A 93 -11.95 -15.58 10.63
C ASP A 93 -12.66 -15.43 11.99
N GLU A 94 -11.91 -15.11 13.06
CA GLU A 94 -12.44 -14.86 14.40
C GLU A 94 -13.30 -13.58 14.50
N ILE A 95 -12.85 -12.47 13.92
CA ILE A 95 -13.47 -11.15 14.14
C ILE A 95 -14.01 -10.44 12.90
N SER A 96 -13.89 -11.03 11.70
CA SER A 96 -14.25 -10.47 10.37
C SER A 96 -13.32 -9.36 9.86
N PRO A 97 -13.17 -9.22 8.52
CA PRO A 97 -12.36 -8.16 7.91
C PRO A 97 -12.75 -6.74 8.34
N ASP A 98 -14.06 -6.46 8.43
CA ASP A 98 -14.57 -5.13 8.75
C ASP A 98 -14.28 -4.71 10.18
N LYS A 99 -14.34 -5.64 11.15
CA LYS A 99 -13.94 -5.30 12.53
C LYS A 99 -12.43 -5.10 12.62
N VAL A 100 -11.62 -5.89 11.92
CA VAL A 100 -10.16 -5.64 11.84
C VAL A 100 -9.89 -4.22 11.33
N LYS A 101 -10.52 -3.82 10.21
CA LYS A 101 -10.40 -2.47 9.66
C LYS A 101 -10.80 -1.40 10.69
N LYS A 102 -11.95 -1.54 11.35
CA LYS A 102 -12.42 -0.58 12.37
C LYS A 102 -11.44 -0.45 13.54
N ILE A 103 -10.91 -1.57 14.05
CA ILE A 103 -9.95 -1.57 15.16
C ILE A 103 -8.66 -0.87 14.75
N ILE A 104 -8.16 -1.15 13.54
CA ILE A 104 -6.95 -0.51 13.01
C ILE A 104 -7.16 0.99 12.85
N ILE A 105 -8.24 1.41 12.22
CA ILE A 105 -8.56 2.84 12.05
C ILE A 105 -8.63 3.53 13.41
N ALA A 106 -9.33 2.94 14.38
CA ALA A 106 -9.42 3.49 15.73
C ALA A 106 -8.04 3.61 16.41
N GLY A 107 -7.15 2.64 16.21
CA GLY A 107 -5.79 2.70 16.76
C GLY A 107 -4.89 3.70 16.04
N LEU A 108 -5.00 3.84 14.71
CA LEU A 108 -4.28 4.86 13.94
C LEU A 108 -4.64 6.27 14.41
N LEU A 109 -5.94 6.56 14.49
CA LEU A 109 -6.46 7.87 14.93
C LEU A 109 -6.05 8.23 16.36
N LYS A 110 -5.85 7.22 17.22
CA LYS A 110 -5.40 7.40 18.60
C LYS A 110 -3.87 7.30 18.77
N ASN A 111 -3.12 7.13 17.68
CA ASN A 111 -1.68 6.87 17.70
C ASN A 111 -1.26 5.67 18.58
N LYS A 112 -2.07 4.61 18.59
CA LYS A 112 -1.94 3.41 19.45
C LYS A 112 -1.57 2.14 18.66
N VAL A 113 -0.93 2.30 17.50
CA VAL A 113 -0.60 1.18 16.60
C VAL A 113 0.25 0.10 17.28
N LYS A 114 1.27 0.50 18.04
CA LYS A 114 2.11 -0.46 18.80
C LYS A 114 1.32 -1.21 19.88
N GLU A 115 0.32 -0.57 20.49
CA GLU A 115 -0.56 -1.23 21.45
C GLU A 115 -1.47 -2.24 20.76
N LEU A 116 -1.97 -1.93 19.54
CA LEU A 116 -2.73 -2.88 18.73
C LEU A 116 -1.91 -4.12 18.36
N GLU A 117 -0.69 -3.95 17.87
CA GLU A 117 0.17 -5.09 17.52
C GLU A 117 0.45 -6.01 18.72
N LYS A 118 0.62 -5.41 19.92
CA LYS A 118 0.76 -6.15 21.18
C LYS A 118 -0.53 -6.89 21.57
N MET A 119 -1.68 -6.22 21.47
CA MET A 119 -2.99 -6.77 21.80
C MET A 119 -3.32 -8.03 20.98
N PHE A 120 -2.88 -8.07 19.72
CA PHE A 120 -3.08 -9.22 18.85
C PHE A 120 -1.94 -10.23 18.87
N SER A 121 -1.01 -10.17 19.82
CA SER A 121 0.00 -11.20 20.09
C SER A 121 0.73 -11.71 18.84
N ARG A 122 1.20 -10.81 17.97
CA ARG A 122 1.88 -11.14 16.70
C ARG A 122 0.99 -11.80 15.63
N ARG A 123 -0.33 -11.65 15.70
CA ARG A 123 -1.27 -12.00 14.62
C ARG A 123 -1.59 -10.84 13.69
N LEU A 124 -1.02 -9.67 13.99
CA LEU A 124 -1.21 -8.44 13.24
C LEU A 124 0.11 -7.66 13.22
N ARG A 125 0.44 -7.12 12.06
CA ARG A 125 1.55 -6.19 11.85
C ARG A 125 1.08 -5.00 11.03
N VAL A 126 1.48 -3.81 11.43
CA VAL A 126 1.18 -2.57 10.72
C VAL A 126 2.48 -1.96 10.24
N HIS A 127 2.53 -1.65 8.95
CA HIS A 127 3.58 -0.86 8.35
C HIS A 127 2.99 0.48 7.93
N ILE A 128 3.71 1.55 8.27
CA ILE A 128 3.30 2.92 7.99
C ILE A 128 4.50 3.62 7.36
N GLU A 129 4.27 4.25 6.22
CA GLU A 129 5.24 5.14 5.57
C GLU A 129 4.53 6.41 5.09
N ASP A 130 5.31 7.47 4.87
CA ASP A 130 4.81 8.71 4.31
C ASP A 130 4.70 8.57 2.78
N TYR A 131 3.66 9.16 2.20
CA TYR A 131 3.51 9.21 0.75
C TYR A 131 4.53 10.18 0.14
N ASP A 132 5.26 9.71 -0.87
CA ASP A 132 6.18 10.52 -1.67
C ASP A 132 5.90 10.28 -3.15
N ARG A 133 5.30 11.27 -3.80
CA ARG A 133 4.94 11.22 -5.22
C ARG A 133 6.13 10.85 -6.10
N LYS A 134 7.28 11.49 -5.88
CA LYS A 134 8.46 11.31 -6.74
C LYS A 134 8.98 9.89 -6.66
N LEU A 135 9.02 9.33 -5.45
CA LEU A 135 9.40 7.93 -5.24
C LEU A 135 8.45 6.96 -5.96
N VAL A 136 7.13 7.27 -5.96
CA VAL A 136 6.15 6.43 -6.67
C VAL A 136 6.34 6.50 -8.19
N GLU A 137 6.54 7.70 -8.74
CA GLU A 137 6.76 7.90 -10.18
C GLU A 137 8.04 7.17 -10.66
N GLU A 138 9.14 7.27 -9.91
CA GLU A 138 10.39 6.54 -10.21
C GLU A 138 10.18 5.02 -10.19
N LYS A 139 9.41 4.50 -9.23
CA LYS A 139 9.08 3.07 -9.17
C LYS A 139 8.16 2.64 -10.30
N LEU A 140 7.18 3.47 -10.67
CA LEU A 140 6.25 3.18 -11.75
C LEU A 140 6.97 3.11 -13.10
N GLU A 141 7.92 4.01 -13.35
CA GLU A 141 8.75 3.96 -14.56
C GLU A 141 9.52 2.64 -14.65
N PHE A 142 10.19 2.26 -13.56
CA PHE A 142 10.93 1.00 -13.48
C PHE A 142 10.05 -0.26 -13.69
N ILE A 143 8.81 -0.21 -13.20
CA ILE A 143 7.83 -1.29 -13.37
C ILE A 143 7.29 -1.28 -14.80
N LYS A 144 6.91 -0.12 -15.34
CA LYS A 144 6.40 0.05 -16.71
C LYS A 144 7.36 -0.57 -17.72
N ASP A 145 8.66 -0.25 -17.64
CA ASP A 145 9.67 -0.79 -18.55
C ASP A 145 9.77 -2.32 -18.49
N TYR A 146 9.57 -2.90 -17.29
CA TYR A 146 9.53 -4.35 -17.14
C TYR A 146 8.29 -4.96 -17.82
N TRP A 147 7.12 -4.35 -17.66
CA TRP A 147 5.86 -4.85 -18.24
C TRP A 147 5.81 -4.69 -19.76
N LEU A 148 6.45 -3.65 -20.30
CA LEU A 148 6.54 -3.38 -21.74
C LEU A 148 7.74 -4.09 -22.41
N GLU A 149 8.48 -4.91 -21.67
CA GLU A 149 9.70 -5.60 -22.14
C GLU A 149 10.78 -4.66 -22.70
N LEU A 150 10.74 -3.38 -22.30
CA LEU A 150 11.75 -2.37 -22.65
C LEU A 150 12.99 -2.46 -21.76
N ARG A 151 12.88 -3.15 -20.62
CA ARG A 151 13.97 -3.31 -19.65
C ARG A 151 14.86 -4.50 -19.96
N GLY A 152 16.17 -4.28 -19.96
CA GLY A 152 17.17 -5.34 -19.95
C GLY A 152 17.22 -6.14 -18.63
N PRO A 153 18.01 -7.23 -18.59
CA PRO A 153 18.20 -8.02 -17.38
C PRO A 153 18.77 -7.17 -16.24
N HIS A 154 18.16 -7.26 -15.05
CA HIS A 154 18.63 -6.54 -13.86
C HIS A 154 18.98 -7.55 -12.77
N PRO A 155 20.15 -7.44 -12.12
CA PRO A 155 20.55 -8.35 -11.06
C PRO A 155 19.59 -8.23 -9.87
N SER A 156 19.37 -9.36 -9.20
CA SER A 156 18.69 -9.37 -7.91
C SER A 156 19.71 -9.38 -6.77
N ASN A 157 19.31 -8.92 -5.59
CA ASN A 157 20.15 -8.96 -4.39
C ASN A 157 20.39 -10.39 -3.85
N ASN A 158 19.80 -11.42 -4.49
CA ASN A 158 20.03 -12.81 -4.14
C ASN A 158 20.89 -13.48 -5.23
N PRO A 159 22.18 -13.77 -4.94
CA PRO A 159 23.09 -14.40 -5.90
C PRO A 159 22.55 -15.71 -6.48
N ASN A 160 21.78 -16.49 -5.70
CA ASN A 160 21.21 -17.75 -6.18
C ASN A 160 20.14 -17.54 -7.26
N LYS A 161 19.39 -16.43 -7.22
CA LYS A 161 18.43 -16.10 -8.29
C LYS A 161 19.16 -15.67 -9.57
N CYS A 162 20.32 -15.03 -9.47
CA CYS A 162 21.13 -14.68 -10.62
C CYS A 162 21.74 -15.92 -11.29
N LYS A 163 22.21 -16.90 -10.50
CA LYS A 163 22.78 -18.16 -11.02
C LYS A 163 21.82 -18.96 -11.89
N SER A 164 20.52 -18.96 -11.55
CA SER A 164 19.45 -19.66 -12.28
C SER A 164 18.68 -18.75 -13.22
N CYS A 165 19.15 -17.53 -13.49
CA CYS A 165 18.43 -16.56 -14.32
C CYS A 165 18.50 -17.00 -15.79
N TYR A 166 17.35 -16.96 -16.48
CA TYR A 166 17.26 -17.24 -17.92
C TYR A 166 18.15 -16.30 -18.74
N TYR A 167 18.28 -15.04 -18.33
CA TYR A 167 19.08 -14.02 -19.00
C TYR A 167 20.52 -13.92 -18.49
N ARG A 168 21.02 -14.90 -17.72
CA ARG A 168 22.34 -14.82 -17.08
C ARG A 168 23.45 -14.49 -18.09
N ASP A 169 23.43 -15.12 -19.25
CA ASP A 169 24.48 -14.97 -20.26
C ASP A 169 24.38 -13.63 -21.04
N LEU A 170 23.26 -12.90 -20.88
CA LEU A 170 23.02 -11.57 -21.43
C LEU A 170 23.07 -10.46 -20.36
N CYS A 171 23.27 -10.83 -19.10
CA CYS A 171 23.24 -9.89 -17.98
C CYS A 171 24.62 -9.20 -17.86
N PRO A 172 24.70 -7.86 -17.97
CA PRO A 172 25.99 -7.15 -17.87
C PRO A 172 26.58 -7.14 -16.44
N TYR A 173 25.87 -7.74 -15.48
CA TYR A 173 26.24 -7.84 -14.06
C TYR A 173 26.53 -9.28 -13.62
N GLY A 174 26.57 -10.22 -14.58
CA GLY A 174 26.81 -11.66 -14.37
C GLY A 174 28.26 -12.00 -14.06
#